data_AF-A0A4Y5YHL2-F1
#
_entry.id   AF-A0A4Y5YHL2-F1
#
_cell.length_a   1.000
_cell.length_b   1.000
_cell.length_c   1.000
_cell.angle_alpha   90.00
_cell.angle_beta   90.00
_cell.angle_gamma   90.00
#
_symmetry.space_group_name_H-M   'P 1'
#
loop_
_entity.id
_entity.type
_entity.pdbx_description
1 polymer ?
#
loop_
_entity_poly.entity_id
_entity_poly.type
_entity_poly.pdbx_seq_one_letter_code
_entity_poly.pdbx_strand_id
1 'polypeptide(L)'
;MNEIPAPEQSQWRNLEQSSGKSQLQWLELANSQSFSKHSELVNWLKSEFSIGHGNANLIAHWAKQAAAGGEPSQDDLLAAQYSDAKMVLKPIYDALIEYVQSLGNDVELSPKKAYVSLRRNKQFALLQPSTTTRFDLGLNLKDVEPEGILEASGSFNAMCSHHIRISSTADIDHRVKHWLAEAYCRG
;
A
#
# COMPACT_ATOMS: atom_id res chain seq x y z
N MET A 1 -0.39 14.68 -13.04
CA MET A 1 0.50 13.58 -13.46
C MET A 1 1.27 13.17 -12.23
N ASN A 2 1.11 11.93 -11.78
CA ASN A 2 1.85 11.46 -10.62
C ASN A 2 3.33 11.33 -10.97
N GLU A 3 4.18 11.53 -9.97
CA GLU A 3 5.63 11.48 -10.14
C GLU A 3 6.03 10.05 -10.53
N ILE A 4 6.73 9.90 -11.67
CA ILE A 4 7.27 8.61 -12.09
C ILE A 4 8.40 8.24 -11.11
N PRO A 5 8.40 7.06 -10.47
CA PRO A 5 9.49 6.63 -9.61
C PRO A 5 10.84 6.62 -10.33
N ALA A 6 11.93 6.97 -9.65
CA ALA A 6 13.27 7.10 -10.26
C ALA A 6 13.75 5.87 -11.09
N PRO A 7 13.49 4.61 -10.68
CA PRO A 7 13.81 3.45 -11.50
C PRO A 7 13.04 3.43 -12.84
N GLU A 8 11.77 3.79 -12.81
CA GLU A 8 10.91 3.82 -13.99
C GLU A 8 11.28 4.98 -14.93
N GLN A 9 11.73 6.13 -14.41
CA GLN A 9 12.25 7.23 -15.22
C GLN A 9 13.42 6.79 -16.11
N SER A 10 14.37 6.04 -15.53
CA SER A 10 15.52 5.51 -16.27
C SER A 10 15.08 4.48 -17.31
N GLN A 11 14.09 3.65 -16.97
CA GLN A 11 13.54 2.67 -17.90
C GLN A 11 12.81 3.33 -19.10
N TRP A 12 12.02 4.37 -18.86
CA TRP A 12 11.38 5.17 -19.90
C TRP A 12 12.39 5.81 -20.84
N ARG A 13 13.46 6.39 -20.29
CA ARG A 13 14.56 6.96 -21.08
C ARG A 13 15.22 5.92 -21.99
N ASN A 14 15.52 4.74 -21.46
CA ASN A 14 16.13 3.64 -22.22
C ASN A 14 15.18 3.10 -23.30
N LEU A 15 13.88 3.02 -22.99
CA LEU A 15 12.86 2.62 -23.96
C LEU A 15 12.78 3.64 -25.10
N GLU A 16 12.71 4.94 -24.79
CA GLU A 16 12.70 6.00 -25.80
C GLU A 16 13.95 5.98 -26.69
N GLN A 17 15.13 5.78 -26.10
CA GLN A 17 16.38 5.65 -26.86
C GLN A 17 16.41 4.44 -27.79
N SER A 18 15.84 3.30 -27.37
CA SER A 18 15.88 2.06 -28.15
C SER A 18 14.75 1.95 -29.17
N SER A 19 13.57 2.51 -28.89
CA SER A 19 12.40 2.44 -29.77
C SER A 19 12.14 3.70 -30.59
N GLY A 20 12.78 4.82 -30.26
CA GLY A 20 12.54 6.14 -30.87
C GLY A 20 11.14 6.71 -30.61
N LYS A 21 10.41 6.18 -29.63
CA LYS A 21 9.05 6.63 -29.26
C LYS A 21 9.06 7.18 -27.85
N SER A 22 8.48 8.36 -27.67
CA SER A 22 8.35 8.97 -26.36
C SER A 22 7.35 8.22 -25.48
N GLN A 23 7.38 8.47 -24.17
CA GLN A 23 6.40 7.92 -23.24
C GLN A 23 4.97 8.23 -23.70
N LEU A 24 4.68 9.48 -24.08
CA LEU A 24 3.35 9.91 -24.48
C LEU A 24 2.85 9.13 -25.71
N GLN A 25 3.71 8.92 -26.71
CA GLN A 25 3.38 8.12 -27.89
C GLN A 25 3.08 6.66 -27.56
N TRP A 26 3.82 6.06 -26.61
CA TRP A 26 3.53 4.71 -26.14
C TRP A 26 2.18 4.61 -25.42
N LEU A 27 1.85 5.60 -24.59
CA LEU A 27 0.58 5.63 -23.87
C LEU A 27 -0.62 5.86 -24.80
N GLU A 28 -0.50 6.75 -25.78
CA GLU A 28 -1.53 6.95 -26.82
C GLU A 28 -1.76 5.67 -27.61
N LEU A 29 -0.69 4.99 -28.01
CA LEU A 29 -0.75 3.75 -28.76
C LEU A 29 -1.38 2.60 -27.95
N ALA A 30 -1.06 2.52 -26.66
CA ALA A 30 -1.66 1.54 -25.76
C ALA A 30 -3.15 1.82 -25.52
N ASN A 31 -3.52 3.10 -25.36
CA ASN A 31 -4.90 3.53 -25.13
C ASN A 31 -5.77 3.45 -26.39
N SER A 32 -5.19 3.45 -27.59
CA SER A 32 -5.93 3.20 -28.83
C SER A 32 -6.39 1.76 -28.98
N GLN A 33 -5.92 0.85 -28.11
CA GLN A 33 -6.32 -0.55 -28.12
C GLN A 33 -7.42 -0.81 -27.09
N SER A 34 -8.45 -1.56 -27.48
CA SER A 34 -9.57 -1.91 -26.60
C SER A 34 -9.33 -3.22 -25.83
N PHE A 35 -8.13 -3.40 -25.26
CA PHE A 35 -7.82 -4.60 -24.47
C PHE A 35 -8.40 -4.50 -23.05
N SER A 36 -9.22 -5.48 -22.68
CA SER A 36 -9.82 -5.57 -21.34
C SER A 36 -8.76 -5.92 -20.30
N LYS A 37 -7.88 -6.88 -20.60
CA LYS A 37 -6.89 -7.39 -19.65
C LYS A 37 -5.53 -6.74 -19.82
N HIS A 38 -4.83 -6.54 -18.71
CA HIS A 38 -3.43 -6.06 -18.70
C HIS A 38 -2.51 -6.98 -19.50
N SER A 39 -2.68 -8.29 -19.33
CA SER A 39 -1.88 -9.30 -20.02
C SER A 39 -2.05 -9.28 -21.55
N GLU A 40 -3.23 -8.92 -22.04
CA GLU A 40 -3.50 -8.82 -23.49
C GLU A 40 -2.69 -7.68 -24.10
N LEU A 41 -2.73 -6.51 -23.46
CA LEU A 41 -1.93 -5.35 -23.87
C LEU A 41 -0.42 -5.64 -23.81
N VAL A 42 0.05 -6.29 -22.73
CA VAL A 42 1.47 -6.69 -22.62
C VAL A 42 1.87 -7.65 -23.74
N ASN A 43 1.05 -8.65 -24.04
CA ASN A 43 1.35 -9.61 -25.10
C ASN A 43 1.34 -8.97 -26.49
N TRP A 44 0.39 -8.08 -26.76
CA TRP A 44 0.34 -7.32 -28.00
C TRP A 44 1.58 -6.44 -28.18
N LEU A 45 1.97 -5.69 -27.14
CA LEU A 45 3.18 -4.86 -27.16
C LEU A 45 4.44 -5.68 -27.48
N LYS A 46 4.56 -6.87 -26.88
CA LYS A 46 5.68 -7.78 -27.15
C LYS A 46 5.67 -8.29 -28.59
N SER A 47 4.51 -8.69 -29.11
CA SER A 47 4.39 -9.28 -30.44
C SER A 47 4.59 -8.24 -31.54
N GLU A 48 3.95 -7.08 -31.45
CA GLU A 48 3.97 -6.07 -32.50
C GLU A 48 5.28 -5.25 -32.51
N PHE A 49 5.84 -4.96 -31.33
CA PHE A 49 6.99 -4.06 -31.21
C PHE A 49 8.28 -4.76 -30.77
N SER A 50 8.25 -6.07 -30.57
CA SER A 50 9.42 -6.87 -30.16
C SER A 50 10.11 -6.35 -28.89
N ILE A 51 9.38 -5.65 -28.02
CA ILE A 51 9.93 -5.12 -26.78
C ILE A 51 9.91 -6.17 -25.66
N GLY A 52 10.89 -6.11 -24.76
CA GLY A 52 11.00 -7.02 -23.62
C GLY A 52 9.83 -6.88 -22.63
N HIS A 53 9.61 -7.92 -21.81
CA HIS A 53 8.50 -7.98 -20.86
C HIS A 53 8.47 -6.77 -19.90
N GLY A 54 9.64 -6.34 -19.39
CA GLY A 54 9.71 -5.19 -18.49
C GLY A 54 9.16 -3.90 -19.11
N ASN A 55 9.51 -3.62 -20.38
CA ASN A 55 9.04 -2.43 -21.10
C ASN A 55 7.57 -2.54 -21.49
N ALA A 56 7.13 -3.71 -21.98
CA ALA A 56 5.73 -3.95 -22.27
C ALA A 56 4.85 -3.80 -21.01
N ASN A 57 5.32 -4.31 -19.87
CA ASN A 57 4.63 -4.19 -18.60
C ASN A 57 4.58 -2.74 -18.11
N LEU A 58 5.67 -1.99 -18.24
CA LEU A 58 5.72 -0.57 -17.90
C LEU A 58 4.69 0.24 -18.68
N ILE A 59 4.67 0.10 -20.01
CA ILE A 59 3.71 0.80 -20.87
C ILE A 59 2.27 0.43 -20.49
N ALA A 60 1.98 -0.86 -20.37
CA ALA A 60 0.63 -1.34 -20.03
C ALA A 60 0.16 -0.83 -18.66
N HIS A 61 1.07 -0.76 -17.68
CA HIS A 61 0.77 -0.26 -16.34
C HIS A 61 0.39 1.21 -16.38
N TRP A 62 1.24 2.04 -17.01
CA TRP A 62 1.01 3.48 -17.12
C TRP A 62 -0.21 3.82 -17.99
N ALA A 63 -0.48 3.06 -19.05
CA ALA A 63 -1.66 3.27 -19.89
C ALA A 63 -2.96 3.03 -19.09
N LYS A 64 -3.03 1.90 -18.36
CA LYS A 64 -4.18 1.60 -17.50
C LYS A 64 -4.33 2.60 -16.36
N GLN A 65 -3.23 3.03 -15.76
CA GLN A 65 -3.23 4.02 -14.70
C GLN A 65 -3.73 5.38 -15.21
N ALA A 66 -3.25 5.84 -16.37
CA ALA A 66 -3.73 7.07 -17.00
C ALA A 66 -5.23 7.00 -17.33
N ALA A 67 -5.70 5.87 -17.87
CA ALA A 67 -7.12 5.64 -18.13
C ALA A 67 -7.98 5.62 -16.86
N ALA A 68 -7.40 5.22 -15.72
CA ALA A 68 -8.05 5.23 -14.41
C ALA A 68 -7.96 6.59 -13.68
N GLY A 69 -7.40 7.63 -14.30
CA GLY A 69 -7.27 8.97 -13.71
C GLY A 69 -5.98 9.21 -12.91
N GLY A 70 -5.00 8.30 -12.97
CA GLY A 70 -3.74 8.37 -12.22
C GLY A 70 -3.65 7.32 -11.11
N GLU A 71 -2.55 7.31 -10.34
CA GLU A 71 -2.55 6.58 -9.06
C GLU A 71 -3.43 7.30 -8.06
N PRO A 72 -4.17 6.54 -7.23
CA PRO A 72 -4.88 7.11 -6.10
C PRO A 72 -3.90 7.83 -5.17
N SER A 73 -4.30 9.01 -4.71
CA SER A 73 -3.57 9.73 -3.68
C SER A 73 -3.56 8.96 -2.35
N GLN A 74 -2.74 9.39 -1.39
CA GLN A 74 -2.77 8.82 -0.05
C GLN A 74 -4.15 8.98 0.61
N ASP A 75 -4.82 10.10 0.37
CA ASP A 75 -6.17 10.36 0.85
C ASP A 75 -7.20 9.44 0.19
N ASP A 76 -7.08 9.20 -1.12
CA ASP A 76 -7.95 8.25 -1.82
C ASP A 76 -7.77 6.83 -1.31
N LEU A 77 -6.51 6.41 -1.09
CA LEU A 77 -6.18 5.10 -0.53
C LEU A 77 -6.73 4.94 0.89
N LEU A 78 -6.69 6.01 1.70
CA LEU A 78 -7.24 5.99 3.04
C LEU A 78 -8.78 5.96 3.02
N ALA A 79 -9.41 6.81 2.21
CA ALA A 79 -10.86 6.86 2.07
C ALA A 79 -11.43 5.50 1.58
N ALA A 80 -10.75 4.86 0.63
CA ALA A 80 -11.15 3.55 0.11
C ALA A 80 -11.08 2.43 1.17
N GLN A 81 -10.20 2.53 2.17
CA GLN A 81 -10.12 1.54 3.25
C GLN A 81 -11.33 1.56 4.19
N TYR A 82 -12.04 2.70 4.27
CA TYR A 82 -13.17 2.93 5.17
C TYR A 82 -14.45 3.29 4.42
N SER A 83 -14.61 2.80 3.18
CA SER A 83 -15.86 2.93 2.43
C SER A 83 -16.91 1.94 2.92
N ASP A 84 -18.17 2.23 2.62
CA ASP A 84 -19.30 1.32 2.80
C ASP A 84 -19.37 0.74 4.23
N ALA A 85 -19.53 -0.59 4.34
CA ALA A 85 -19.63 -1.30 5.60
C ALA A 85 -18.38 -1.18 6.50
N LYS A 86 -17.22 -0.76 5.96
CA LYS A 86 -15.99 -0.58 6.75
C LYS A 86 -15.91 0.79 7.43
N MET A 87 -16.82 1.72 7.15
CA MET A 87 -16.82 3.05 7.78
C MET A 87 -16.91 2.97 9.31
N VAL A 88 -17.56 1.92 9.84
CA VAL A 88 -17.70 1.66 11.29
C VAL A 88 -16.36 1.44 12.00
N LEU A 89 -15.31 1.05 11.26
CA LEU A 89 -13.98 0.81 11.80
C LEU A 89 -13.10 2.07 11.80
N LYS A 90 -13.52 3.16 11.13
CA LYS A 90 -12.74 4.39 11.06
C LYS A 90 -12.45 5.03 12.44
N PRO A 91 -13.37 5.02 13.43
CA PRO A 91 -13.06 5.50 14.77
C PRO A 91 -11.91 4.74 15.47
N ILE A 92 -11.72 3.44 15.18
CA ILE A 92 -10.60 2.66 15.71
C ILE A 92 -9.29 3.19 15.13
N TYR A 93 -9.25 3.42 13.81
CA TYR A 93 -8.10 4.02 13.15
C TYR A 93 -7.76 5.39 13.73
N ASP A 94 -8.75 6.28 13.83
CA ASP A 94 -8.55 7.65 14.31
C ASP A 94 -7.97 7.67 15.73
N ALA A 95 -8.49 6.81 16.63
CA ALA A 95 -7.99 6.69 18.00
C ALA A 95 -6.54 6.13 18.08
N LEU A 96 -6.19 5.17 17.21
CA LEU A 96 -4.83 4.63 17.15
C LEU A 96 -3.85 5.67 16.57
N ILE A 97 -4.25 6.42 15.55
CA ILE A 97 -3.43 7.48 14.97
C ILE A 97 -3.16 8.59 15.99
N GLU A 98 -4.19 9.04 16.72
CA GLU A 98 -4.04 10.05 17.77
C GLU A 98 -2.99 9.60 18.81
N TYR A 99 -3.10 8.35 19.27
CA TYR A 99 -2.13 7.81 20.21
C TYR A 99 -0.72 7.68 19.61
N VAL A 100 -0.58 7.17 18.39
CA VAL A 100 0.72 7.02 17.73
C VAL A 100 1.40 8.37 17.52
N GLN A 101 0.65 9.39 17.12
CA GLN A 101 1.17 10.75 16.96
C GLN A 101 1.62 11.35 18.30
N SER A 102 1.04 10.92 19.42
CA SER A 102 1.51 11.33 20.75
C SER A 102 2.86 10.69 21.17
N LEU A 103 3.30 9.61 20.51
CA LEU A 103 4.57 8.93 20.83
C LEU A 103 5.79 9.71 20.32
N GLY A 104 5.64 10.44 19.21
CA GLY A 104 6.69 11.28 18.65
C GLY A 104 6.34 11.90 17.29
N ASN A 105 7.12 12.89 16.89
CA ASN A 105 6.89 13.69 15.67
C ASN A 105 7.51 13.09 14.40
N ASP A 106 8.14 11.91 14.50
CA ASP A 106 8.87 11.24 13.43
C ASP A 106 8.11 10.04 12.83
N VAL A 107 6.81 9.94 13.13
CA VAL A 107 5.94 8.93 12.53
C VAL A 107 5.50 9.36 11.14
N GLU A 108 5.78 8.52 10.16
CA GLU A 108 5.26 8.59 8.81
C GLU A 108 4.07 7.63 8.65
N LEU A 109 2.95 8.15 8.15
CA LEU A 109 1.80 7.34 7.74
C LEU A 109 1.91 7.06 6.23
N SER A 110 1.92 5.78 5.85
CA SER A 110 1.97 5.38 4.45
C SER A 110 0.75 4.53 4.09
N PRO A 111 -0.38 5.15 3.68
CA PRO A 111 -1.55 4.43 3.22
C PRO A 111 -1.22 3.53 2.01
N LYS A 112 -1.71 2.29 2.07
CA LYS A 112 -1.72 1.32 0.97
C LYS A 112 -3.17 0.99 0.63
N LYS A 113 -3.39 0.08 -0.32
CA LYS A 113 -4.76 -0.28 -0.74
C LYS A 113 -5.61 -0.90 0.37
N ALA A 114 -5.00 -1.64 1.30
CA ALA A 114 -5.74 -2.44 2.28
C ALA A 114 -5.40 -2.11 3.74
N TYR A 115 -4.33 -1.34 3.98
CA TYR A 115 -3.85 -1.01 5.32
C TYR A 115 -3.05 0.30 5.28
N VAL A 116 -2.81 0.89 6.44
CA VAL A 116 -1.89 2.01 6.62
C VAL A 116 -0.63 1.50 7.32
N SER A 117 0.53 1.67 6.70
CA SER A 117 1.82 1.34 7.30
C SER A 117 2.26 2.49 8.20
N LEU A 118 2.62 2.18 9.44
CA LEU A 118 3.18 3.12 10.40
C LEU A 118 4.70 2.95 10.43
N ARG A 119 5.42 4.02 10.09
CA ARG A 119 6.85 3.97 9.81
C ARG A 119 7.61 5.06 10.57
N ARG A 120 8.87 4.75 10.87
CA ARG A 120 9.93 5.71 11.21
C ARG A 120 11.08 5.45 10.24
N ASN A 121 12.24 5.01 10.75
CA ASN A 121 13.32 4.46 9.91
C ASN A 121 12.87 3.20 9.14
N LYS A 122 12.03 2.39 9.76
CA LYS A 122 11.38 1.21 9.16
C LYS A 122 9.92 1.15 9.63
N GLN A 123 9.16 0.25 9.01
CA GLN A 123 7.81 -0.05 9.48
C GLN A 123 7.88 -0.67 10.87
N PHE A 124 7.09 -0.15 11.81
CA PHE A 124 6.98 -0.69 13.17
C PHE A 124 5.59 -1.26 13.46
N ALA A 125 4.56 -0.75 12.77
CA ALA A 125 3.21 -1.24 12.90
C ALA A 125 2.43 -1.07 11.58
N LEU A 126 1.26 -1.69 11.48
CA LEU A 126 0.30 -1.43 10.42
C LEU A 126 -1.13 -1.46 10.97
N LEU A 127 -2.00 -0.68 10.35
CA LEU A 127 -3.41 -0.54 10.70
C LEU A 127 -4.25 -1.09 9.56
N GLN A 128 -4.99 -2.17 9.80
CA GLN A 128 -5.72 -2.86 8.73
C GLN A 128 -7.20 -3.11 9.10
N PRO A 129 -8.17 -2.49 8.40
CA PRO A 129 -9.56 -2.92 8.45
C PRO A 129 -9.74 -4.22 7.65
N SER A 130 -9.42 -5.36 8.28
CA SER A 130 -9.37 -6.67 7.62
C SER A 130 -10.71 -7.17 7.12
N THR A 131 -11.79 -6.90 7.86
CA THR A 131 -13.16 -7.22 7.44
C THR A 131 -14.05 -5.99 7.68
N THR A 132 -15.37 -6.15 7.62
CA THR A 132 -16.32 -5.09 7.98
C THR A 132 -16.48 -4.89 9.49
N THR A 133 -16.02 -5.85 10.30
CA THR A 133 -16.16 -5.83 11.77
C THR A 133 -14.85 -6.09 12.52
N ARG A 134 -13.79 -6.49 11.81
CA ARG A 134 -12.48 -6.80 12.40
C ARG A 134 -11.45 -5.80 11.93
N PHE A 135 -10.81 -5.15 12.90
CA PHE A 135 -9.61 -4.36 12.72
C PHE A 135 -8.42 -5.13 13.28
N ASP A 136 -7.32 -5.20 12.53
CA ASP A 136 -6.09 -5.84 12.98
C ASP A 136 -4.99 -4.77 13.07
N LEU A 137 -4.41 -4.63 14.26
CA LEU A 137 -3.19 -3.87 14.51
C LEU A 137 -1.99 -4.81 14.38
N GLY A 138 -1.25 -4.72 13.28
CA GLY A 138 0.00 -5.48 13.11
C GLY A 138 1.18 -4.79 13.78
N LEU A 139 2.07 -5.56 14.40
CA LEU A 139 3.20 -5.06 15.20
C LEU A 139 4.51 -5.80 14.88
N ASN A 140 5.60 -5.03 14.83
CA ASN A 140 6.97 -5.53 14.65
C ASN A 140 7.71 -5.58 16.00
N LEU A 141 7.51 -6.69 16.70
CA LEU A 141 8.06 -7.01 18.01
C LEU A 141 8.90 -8.28 17.88
N LYS A 142 10.04 -8.19 17.19
CA LYS A 142 10.98 -9.32 17.10
C LYS A 142 11.43 -9.71 18.52
N ASP A 143 11.61 -11.01 18.73
CA ASP A 143 12.09 -11.59 19.98
C ASP A 143 11.15 -11.36 21.19
N VAL A 144 9.88 -11.09 20.92
CA VAL A 144 8.80 -11.08 21.92
C VAL A 144 7.92 -12.31 21.66
N GLU A 145 7.61 -13.07 22.70
CA GLU A 145 6.68 -14.19 22.59
C GLU A 145 5.22 -13.68 22.61
N PRO A 146 4.32 -14.23 21.78
CA PRO A 146 2.90 -13.90 21.83
C PRO A 146 2.31 -14.18 23.22
N GLU A 147 1.58 -13.22 23.78
CA GLU A 147 0.92 -13.38 25.07
C GLU A 147 -0.38 -12.56 25.15
N GLY A 148 -1.44 -13.18 25.70
CA GLY A 148 -2.71 -12.51 25.96
C GLY A 148 -3.37 -11.99 24.69
N ILE A 149 -3.44 -10.67 24.55
CA ILE A 149 -4.03 -10.00 23.37
C ILE A 149 -3.06 -9.93 22.18
N LEU A 150 -1.77 -10.17 22.42
CA LEU A 150 -0.73 -10.15 21.40
C LEU A 150 -0.60 -11.54 20.80
N GLU A 151 -1.08 -11.70 19.57
CA GLU A 151 -1.02 -12.97 18.86
C GLU A 151 0.09 -12.98 17.81
N ALA A 152 0.62 -14.16 17.49
CA ALA A 152 1.51 -14.31 16.34
C ALA A 152 0.78 -13.92 15.04
N SER A 153 1.47 -13.23 14.14
CA SER A 153 0.82 -12.75 12.91
C SER A 153 0.32 -13.89 12.02
N GLY A 154 1.03 -15.02 12.00
CA GLY A 154 0.63 -16.19 11.22
C GLY A 154 0.37 -15.83 9.74
N SER A 155 -0.83 -16.16 9.24
CA SER A 155 -1.24 -15.86 7.86
C SER A 155 -1.82 -14.45 7.66
N PHE A 156 -1.92 -13.63 8.72
CA PHE A 156 -2.44 -12.26 8.60
C PHE A 156 -1.52 -11.38 7.76
N ASN A 157 -0.24 -11.29 8.12
CA ASN A 157 0.72 -10.45 7.40
C ASN A 157 2.17 -10.90 7.65
N ALA A 158 2.86 -11.37 6.62
CA ALA A 158 4.26 -11.82 6.73
C ALA A 158 5.26 -10.71 7.11
N MET A 159 4.89 -9.43 7.01
CA MET A 159 5.75 -8.31 7.39
C MET A 159 5.67 -7.96 8.88
N CYS A 160 4.65 -8.48 9.58
CA CYS A 160 4.50 -8.32 11.02
C CYS A 160 4.81 -9.59 11.77
N SER A 161 5.43 -9.44 12.94
CA SER A 161 5.64 -10.58 13.85
C SER A 161 4.36 -10.92 14.61
N HIS A 162 3.55 -9.91 14.94
CA HIS A 162 2.40 -10.03 15.82
C HIS A 162 1.21 -9.24 15.26
N HIS A 163 0.01 -9.55 15.74
CA HIS A 163 -1.14 -8.68 15.62
C HIS A 163 -1.97 -8.65 16.90
N ILE A 164 -2.79 -7.62 17.03
CA ILE A 164 -3.86 -7.49 18.03
C ILE A 164 -5.16 -7.25 17.27
N ARG A 165 -6.20 -8.02 17.60
CA ARG A 165 -7.54 -7.82 17.06
C ARG A 165 -8.29 -6.78 17.87
N ILE A 166 -8.87 -5.80 17.18
CA ILE A 166 -9.62 -4.69 17.76
C ILE A 166 -11.00 -4.67 17.10
N SER A 167 -12.05 -4.76 17.91
CA SER A 167 -13.43 -4.75 17.43
C SER A 167 -14.12 -3.42 17.69
N SER A 168 -13.64 -2.66 18.68
CA SER A 168 -14.17 -1.34 19.03
C SER A 168 -13.09 -0.44 19.64
N THR A 169 -13.38 0.86 19.75
CA THR A 169 -12.50 1.81 20.42
C THR A 169 -12.31 1.52 21.92
N ALA A 170 -13.25 0.79 22.55
CA ALA A 170 -13.13 0.38 23.94
C ALA A 170 -12.04 -0.67 24.17
N ASP A 171 -11.64 -1.40 23.11
CA ASP A 171 -10.56 -2.38 23.18
C ASP A 171 -9.17 -1.71 23.18
N ILE A 172 -9.08 -0.41 22.86
CA ILE A 172 -7.83 0.37 22.83
C ILE A 172 -7.44 0.80 24.25
N ASP A 173 -7.19 -0.21 25.09
CA ASP A 173 -6.81 -0.06 26.49
C ASP A 173 -5.29 0.18 26.67
N HIS A 174 -4.85 0.20 27.92
CA HIS A 174 -3.44 0.37 28.28
C HIS A 174 -2.52 -0.73 27.71
N ARG A 175 -3.02 -1.94 27.47
CA ARG A 175 -2.23 -3.06 26.92
C ARG A 175 -1.99 -2.89 25.43
N VAL A 176 -3.03 -2.48 24.68
CA VAL A 176 -2.87 -2.14 23.25
C VAL A 176 -1.89 -0.98 23.08
N LYS A 177 -2.07 0.07 23.89
CA LYS A 177 -1.18 1.24 23.90
C LYS A 177 0.25 0.90 24.27
N HIS A 178 0.44 0.01 25.25
CA HIS A 178 1.76 -0.48 25.65
C HIS A 178 2.48 -1.17 24.49
N TRP A 179 1.84 -2.15 23.84
CA TRP A 179 2.47 -2.89 22.74
C TRP A 179 2.75 -2.02 21.51
N LEU A 180 1.88 -1.04 21.22
CA LEU A 180 2.10 -0.11 20.14
C LEU A 180 3.28 0.84 20.44
N ALA A 181 3.43 1.29 21.68
CA ALA A 181 4.60 2.07 22.10
C ALA A 181 5.89 1.24 22.04
N GLU A 182 5.85 -0.02 22.46
CA GLU A 182 7.01 -0.93 22.38
C GLU A 182 7.46 -1.14 20.93
N ALA A 183 6.50 -1.32 20.00
CA ALA A 183 6.81 -1.41 18.58
C ALA A 183 7.42 -0.10 18.05
N TYR A 184 6.86 1.05 18.42
CA TYR A 184 7.39 2.37 18.07
C TYR A 184 8.84 2.58 18.53
N CYS A 185 9.18 2.18 19.77
CA CYS A 185 10.53 2.27 20.31
C CYS A 185 11.55 1.38 19.56
N ARG A 186 11.09 0.29 18.94
CA ARG A 186 11.93 -0.65 18.17
C ARG A 186 12.04 -0.32 16.68
N GLY A 187 11.20 0.61 16.20
CA GLY A 187 11.09 1.09 14.81
C GLY A 187 12.14 2.13 14.45
#